data_AF-A0A1M4VKB0-F1
#
_entry.id   AF-A0A1M4VKB0-F1
#
_cell.length_a   1.000
_cell.length_b   1.000
_cell.length_c   1.000
_cell.angle_alpha   90.00
_cell.angle_beta   90.00
_cell.angle_gamma   90.00
#
_symmetry.space_group_name_H-M   'P 1'
#
loop_
_entity.id
_entity.type
_entity.pdbx_description
1 polymer ?
#
loop_
_entity_poly.entity_id
_entity_poly.type
_entity_poly.pdbx_seq_one_letter_code
_entity_poly.pdbx_strand_id
1 'polypeptide(L)'
;MITSLVITEFFRLLFHSKFTIRMPKTVPDGIVKSFKALVPALIILLGVGLFQTLLTVLAETSLHQLIFDTIQKPIQSLSNSLPAALIIAFLNHFLWFFGLHGTNILGPILDSTYLPLIEKNQQLFAHGTSAFDVPYIVTKPFFDSYVFLGGSGATIALLIAIFISVKIKQYRTIANLSAPAGIFNINEPVLFGLPIVLNPMLLIPFILTPIVLTLSSYFAISLGFVPKTVAILPWTTPPLISGYLVTGGHISGVILQLINLTIAVLLYLPFIKSAEKALLKANPITEGE
;
A
#
# COMPACT_ATOMS: atom_id res chain seq x y z
N MET A 1 13.89 -0.89 10.75
CA MET A 1 12.85 -0.94 11.80
C MET A 1 13.36 -1.57 13.10
N ILE A 2 13.76 -2.85 13.11
CA ILE A 2 14.20 -3.56 14.34
C ILE A 2 15.31 -2.79 15.06
N THR A 3 16.40 -2.47 14.36
CA THR A 3 17.53 -1.72 14.91
C THR A 3 17.11 -0.37 15.48
N SER A 4 16.26 0.37 14.76
CA SER A 4 15.73 1.66 15.23
C SER A 4 14.91 1.54 16.51
N LEU A 5 14.01 0.54 16.60
CA LEU A 5 13.18 0.33 17.79
C LEU A 5 14.02 -0.09 19.00
N VAL A 6 14.89 -1.08 18.82
CA VAL A 6 15.75 -1.61 19.89
C VAL A 6 16.73 -0.54 20.38
N ILE A 7 17.41 0.17 19.46
CA ILE A 7 18.36 1.22 19.83
C ILE A 7 17.65 2.38 20.52
N THR A 8 16.49 2.82 20.00
CA THR A 8 15.76 3.93 20.61
C THR A 8 15.25 3.56 22.00
N GLU A 9 14.74 2.35 22.18
CA GLU A 9 14.26 1.87 23.47
C GLU A 9 15.41 1.71 24.47
N PHE A 10 16.54 1.16 24.03
CA PHE A 10 17.72 1.05 24.87
C PHE A 10 18.32 2.43 25.21
N PHE A 11 18.33 3.36 24.27
CA PHE A 11 18.71 4.75 24.50
C PHE A 11 17.77 5.40 25.52
N ARG A 12 16.46 5.21 25.40
CA ARG A 12 15.45 5.72 26.36
C ARG A 12 15.75 5.23 27.78
N LEU A 13 16.04 3.93 27.93
CA LEU A 13 16.38 3.32 29.22
C LEU A 13 17.67 3.91 29.79
N LEU A 14 18.73 4.01 28.99
CA LEU A 14 20.01 4.57 29.43
C LEU A 14 19.90 6.07 29.76
N PHE A 15 19.14 6.84 28.98
CA PHE A 15 18.92 8.27 29.19
C PHE A 15 18.17 8.59 30.50
N HIS A 16 17.34 7.67 30.99
CA HIS A 16 16.66 7.78 32.29
C HIS A 16 17.42 7.08 33.42
N SER A 17 18.55 6.45 33.13
CA SER A 17 19.38 5.75 34.12
C SER A 17 20.41 6.67 34.78
N LYS A 18 21.18 6.09 35.71
CA LYS A 18 22.34 6.74 36.33
C LYS A 18 23.55 6.88 35.39
N PHE A 19 23.55 6.19 34.23
CA PHE A 19 24.62 6.23 33.24
C PHE A 19 24.51 7.47 32.35
N THR A 20 24.46 8.65 32.98
CA THR A 20 24.33 9.94 32.30
C THR A 20 25.22 10.99 32.97
N ILE A 21 25.65 11.98 32.20
CA ILE A 21 26.43 13.11 32.74
C ILE A 21 25.46 14.09 33.39
N ARG A 22 25.66 14.37 34.68
CA ARG A 22 24.87 15.37 35.43
C ARG A 22 25.54 16.73 35.32
N MET A 23 24.74 17.75 35.03
CA MET A 23 25.20 19.13 34.93
C MET A 23 24.60 20.00 36.05
N PRO A 24 25.30 21.06 36.50
CA PRO A 24 24.75 22.05 37.42
C PRO A 24 23.50 22.74 36.87
N LYS A 25 22.63 23.23 37.76
CA LYS A 25 21.39 23.94 37.40
C LYS A 25 21.62 25.27 36.66
N THR A 26 22.83 25.80 36.67
CA THR A 26 23.22 27.03 35.98
C THR A 26 23.47 26.84 34.49
N VAL A 27 23.54 25.60 34.01
CA VAL A 27 23.79 25.26 32.61
C VAL A 27 22.48 25.26 31.82
N PRO A 28 22.40 25.93 30.65
CA PRO A 28 21.22 25.92 29.79
C PRO A 28 20.74 24.51 29.41
N ASP A 29 19.42 24.32 29.34
CA ASP A 29 18.78 23.00 29.12
C ASP A 29 19.25 22.26 27.87
N GLY A 30 19.53 22.98 26.78
CA GLY A 30 20.04 22.38 25.54
C GLY A 30 21.38 21.67 25.75
N ILE A 31 22.29 22.30 26.52
CA ILE A 31 23.61 21.74 26.84
C ILE A 31 23.45 20.55 27.80
N VAL A 32 22.58 20.67 28.81
CA VAL A 32 22.28 19.57 29.74
C VAL A 32 21.81 18.33 28.99
N LYS A 33 20.86 18.48 28.06
CA LYS A 33 20.32 17.36 27.26
C LYS A 33 21.40 16.70 26.40
N SER A 34 22.25 17.46 25.73
CA SER A 34 23.32 16.93 24.89
C SER A 34 24.36 16.12 25.68
N PHE A 35 24.82 16.63 26.83
CA PHE A 35 25.77 15.89 27.68
C PHE A 35 25.13 14.67 28.35
N LYS A 36 23.86 14.78 28.75
CA LYS A 36 23.11 13.65 29.30
C LYS A 36 22.98 12.50 28.29
N ALA A 37 22.85 12.81 27.00
CA ALA A 37 22.76 11.84 25.90
C ALA A 37 24.11 11.19 25.53
N LEU A 38 25.25 11.82 25.86
CA LEU A 38 26.57 11.40 25.39
C LEU A 38 26.96 9.99 25.85
N VAL A 39 26.81 9.71 27.16
CA VAL A 39 27.16 8.40 27.72
C VAL A 39 26.24 7.30 27.20
N PRO A 40 24.90 7.46 27.18
CA PRO A 40 24.01 6.52 26.51
C PRO A 40 24.40 6.23 25.05
N ALA A 41 24.66 7.27 24.25
CA ALA A 41 25.05 7.11 22.85
C ALA A 41 26.37 6.33 22.71
N LEU A 42 27.37 6.63 23.54
CA LEU A 42 28.66 5.94 23.51
C LEU A 42 28.53 4.47 23.90
N ILE A 43 27.76 4.14 24.95
CA ILE A 43 27.51 2.76 25.37
C ILE A 43 26.87 1.97 24.23
N ILE A 44 25.88 2.56 23.55
CA ILE A 44 25.21 1.92 22.42
C ILE A 44 26.17 1.73 21.25
N LEU A 45 26.92 2.76 20.89
CA LEU A 45 27.86 2.71 19.77
C LEU A 45 28.91 1.61 19.99
N LEU A 46 29.52 1.59 21.18
CA LEU A 46 30.53 0.59 21.53
C LEU A 46 29.92 -0.81 21.62
N GLY A 47 28.75 -0.95 22.24
CA GLY A 47 28.07 -2.24 22.39
C GLY A 47 27.66 -2.84 21.05
N VAL A 48 26.99 -2.07 20.20
CA VAL A 48 26.57 -2.51 18.86
C VAL A 48 27.78 -2.72 17.95
N GLY A 49 28.77 -1.84 18.01
CA GLY A 49 30.01 -1.97 17.23
C GLY A 49 30.82 -3.21 17.61
N LEU A 50 30.96 -3.50 18.90
CA LEU A 50 31.59 -4.72 19.40
C LEU A 50 30.81 -5.95 18.95
N PHE A 51 29.49 -5.95 19.12
CA PHE A 51 28.64 -7.07 18.69
C PHE A 51 28.75 -7.34 17.19
N GLN A 52 28.70 -6.29 16.36
CA GLN A 52 28.90 -6.39 14.90
C GLN A 52 30.30 -6.95 14.55
N THR A 53 31.34 -6.50 15.25
CA THR A 53 32.72 -6.98 15.04
C THR A 53 32.84 -8.46 15.41
N LEU A 54 32.27 -8.87 16.54
CA LEU A 54 32.24 -10.27 16.98
C LEU A 54 31.50 -11.15 15.98
N LEU A 55 30.35 -10.71 15.46
CA LEU A 55 29.63 -11.43 14.41
C LEU A 55 30.48 -11.60 13.14
N THR A 56 31.20 -10.56 12.75
CA THR A 56 32.02 -10.58 11.52
C THR A 56 33.21 -11.52 11.67
N VAL A 57 33.87 -11.54 12.83
CA VAL A 57 35.07 -12.37 13.06
C VAL A 57 34.73 -13.82 13.39
N LEU A 58 33.69 -14.06 14.19
CA LEU A 58 33.37 -15.41 14.70
C LEU A 58 32.42 -16.19 13.80
N ALA A 59 31.55 -15.50 13.06
CA ALA A 59 30.48 -16.12 12.29
C ALA A 59 30.46 -15.67 10.81
N GLU A 60 31.48 -14.92 10.38
CA GLU A 60 31.63 -14.42 8.99
C GLU A 60 30.35 -13.76 8.44
N THR A 61 29.58 -13.10 9.32
CA THR A 61 28.30 -12.51 8.97
C THR A 61 28.15 -11.11 9.56
N SER A 62 27.15 -10.37 9.10
CA SER A 62 26.79 -9.07 9.65
C SER A 62 25.41 -9.12 10.31
N LEU A 63 25.15 -8.22 11.25
CA LEU A 63 23.82 -8.07 11.84
C LEU A 63 22.75 -7.82 10.76
N HIS A 64 23.10 -7.05 9.74
CA HIS A 64 22.24 -6.83 8.57
C HIS A 64 21.92 -8.14 7.86
N GLN A 65 22.93 -8.92 7.52
CA GLN A 65 22.75 -10.18 6.80
C GLN A 65 21.99 -11.23 7.62
N LEU A 66 22.27 -11.32 8.92
CA LEU A 66 21.53 -12.17 9.84
C LEU A 66 20.04 -11.83 9.84
N ILE A 67 19.68 -10.56 10.01
CA ILE A 67 18.28 -10.11 9.97
C ILE A 67 17.67 -10.36 8.59
N PHE A 68 18.43 -10.10 7.52
CA PHE A 68 17.97 -10.30 6.16
C PHE A 68 17.61 -11.77 5.90
N ASP A 69 18.54 -12.68 6.17
CA ASP A 69 18.37 -14.11 5.86
C ASP A 69 17.36 -14.80 6.77
N THR A 70 17.26 -14.40 8.04
CA THR A 70 16.39 -15.07 9.03
C THR A 70 14.97 -14.50 9.09
N ILE A 71 14.79 -13.21 8.82
CA ILE A 71 13.49 -12.53 8.97
C ILE A 71 12.99 -12.01 7.63
N GLN A 72 13.79 -11.17 6.96
CA GLN A 72 13.31 -10.43 5.79
C GLN A 72 13.04 -11.36 4.60
N LYS A 73 13.98 -12.26 4.28
CA LYS A 73 13.92 -13.16 3.13
C LYS A 73 12.75 -14.16 3.22
N PRO A 74 12.47 -14.82 4.36
CA PRO A 74 11.27 -15.66 4.50
C PRO A 74 9.97 -14.88 4.30
N ILE A 75 9.87 -13.67 4.88
CA ILE A 75 8.69 -12.81 4.74
C ILE A 75 8.51 -12.39 3.27
N GLN A 76 9.59 -12.01 2.59
CA GLN A 76 9.58 -11.66 1.17
C GLN A 76 9.16 -12.83 0.27
N SER A 77 9.65 -14.03 0.57
CA SER A 77 9.26 -15.23 -0.17
C SER A 77 7.78 -15.54 0.00
N LEU A 78 7.24 -15.36 1.20
CA LEU A 78 5.81 -15.57 1.48
C LEU A 78 4.96 -14.46 0.85
N SER A 79 5.43 -13.21 0.85
CA SER A 79 4.69 -12.06 0.36
C SER A 79 4.57 -12.02 -1.16
N ASN A 80 5.58 -12.50 -1.90
CA ASN A 80 5.51 -12.67 -3.35
C ASN A 80 4.66 -13.89 -3.76
N SER A 81 3.53 -14.12 -3.10
CA SER A 81 2.60 -15.21 -3.40
C SER A 81 1.19 -14.68 -3.61
N LEU A 82 0.40 -15.38 -4.42
CA LEU A 82 -1.00 -15.01 -4.64
C LEU A 82 -1.82 -15.00 -3.34
N PRO A 83 -1.72 -15.99 -2.42
CA PRO A 83 -2.45 -15.94 -1.15
C PRO A 83 -2.12 -14.69 -0.31
N ALA A 84 -0.84 -14.30 -0.25
CA ALA A 84 -0.45 -13.09 0.47
C ALA A 84 -1.04 -11.82 -0.17
N ALA A 85 -1.01 -11.73 -1.50
CA ALA A 85 -1.63 -10.61 -2.23
C ALA A 85 -3.15 -10.51 -1.96
N LEU A 86 -3.85 -11.65 -1.95
CA LEU A 86 -5.28 -11.72 -1.64
C LEU A 86 -5.59 -11.29 -0.20
N ILE A 87 -4.77 -11.71 0.77
CA ILE A 87 -4.93 -11.29 2.18
C ILE A 87 -4.72 -9.79 2.32
N ILE A 88 -3.69 -9.22 1.68
CA ILE A 88 -3.45 -7.77 1.70
C ILE A 88 -4.60 -7.01 1.08
N ALA A 89 -5.07 -7.45 -0.09
CA ALA A 89 -6.22 -6.86 -0.75
C ALA A 89 -7.44 -6.93 0.17
N PHE A 90 -7.76 -8.09 0.75
CA PHE A 90 -8.88 -8.23 1.68
C PHE A 90 -8.76 -7.30 2.89
N LEU A 91 -7.63 -7.33 3.60
CA LEU A 91 -7.42 -6.55 4.83
C LEU A 91 -7.53 -5.05 4.59
N ASN A 92 -6.98 -4.54 3.48
CA ASN A 92 -7.09 -3.14 3.12
C ASN A 92 -8.55 -2.68 3.08
N HIS A 93 -9.40 -3.43 2.37
CA HIS A 93 -10.80 -3.06 2.15
C HIS A 93 -11.66 -3.37 3.37
N PHE A 94 -11.32 -4.42 4.12
CA PHE A 94 -11.97 -4.72 5.38
C PHE A 94 -11.75 -3.62 6.42
N LEU A 95 -10.54 -3.05 6.51
CA LEU A 95 -10.29 -1.89 7.37
C LEU A 95 -11.10 -0.66 6.92
N TRP A 96 -11.12 -0.39 5.61
CA TRP A 96 -11.90 0.72 5.05
C TRP A 96 -13.40 0.59 5.28
N PHE A 97 -13.94 -0.63 5.36
CA PHE A 97 -15.33 -0.84 5.73
C PHE A 97 -15.69 -0.26 7.10
N PHE A 98 -14.74 -0.27 8.05
CA PHE A 98 -14.88 0.36 9.37
C PHE A 98 -14.42 1.83 9.40
N GLY A 99 -14.13 2.44 8.24
CA GLY A 99 -13.62 3.80 8.15
C GLY A 99 -12.15 3.95 8.56
N LEU A 100 -11.43 2.85 8.73
CA LEU A 100 -10.00 2.85 8.99
C LEU A 100 -9.24 2.88 7.67
N HIS A 101 -8.29 3.81 7.53
CA HIS A 101 -7.56 3.99 6.28
C HIS A 101 -6.60 2.82 6.03
N GLY A 102 -7.07 1.78 5.34
CA GLY A 102 -6.39 0.49 5.21
C GLY A 102 -4.96 0.60 4.66
N THR A 103 -4.75 1.41 3.63
CA THR A 103 -3.43 1.58 2.99
C THR A 103 -2.42 2.30 3.88
N ASN A 104 -2.88 3.16 4.80
CA ASN A 104 -2.01 3.85 5.76
C ASN A 104 -1.64 2.93 6.92
N ILE A 105 -2.60 2.14 7.41
CA ILE A 105 -2.37 1.16 8.48
C ILE A 105 -1.44 0.04 7.99
N LEU A 106 -1.68 -0.47 6.78
CA LEU A 106 -0.85 -1.51 6.17
C LEU A 106 0.44 -0.97 5.57
N GLY A 107 0.56 0.34 5.35
CA GLY A 107 1.69 1.00 4.67
C GLY A 107 3.06 0.54 5.14
N PRO A 108 3.38 0.59 6.45
CA PRO A 108 4.69 0.13 6.95
C PRO A 108 4.99 -1.34 6.65
N ILE A 109 3.96 -2.21 6.66
CA ILE A 109 4.10 -3.63 6.31
C ILE A 109 4.33 -3.74 4.81
N LEU A 110 3.57 -3.00 3.99
CA LEU A 110 3.71 -3.01 2.55
C LEU A 110 5.09 -2.52 2.11
N ASP A 111 5.58 -1.44 2.70
CA ASP A 111 6.86 -0.84 2.33
C ASP A 111 8.03 -1.73 2.78
N SER A 112 8.01 -2.24 4.02
CA SER A 112 9.08 -3.14 4.49
C SER A 112 9.14 -4.48 3.73
N THR A 113 8.01 -4.92 3.19
CA THR A 113 7.88 -6.23 2.56
C THR A 113 8.04 -6.18 1.04
N TYR A 114 7.38 -5.22 0.37
CA TYR A 114 7.27 -5.18 -1.10
C TYR A 114 8.16 -4.11 -1.75
N LEU A 115 8.62 -3.08 -1.02
CA LEU A 115 9.55 -2.09 -1.60
C LEU A 115 10.88 -2.73 -2.04
N PRO A 116 11.52 -3.61 -1.25
CA PRO A 116 12.75 -4.27 -1.70
C PRO A 116 12.54 -5.18 -2.92
N LEU A 117 11.32 -5.72 -3.10
CA LEU A 117 10.99 -6.56 -4.25
C LEU A 117 10.94 -5.74 -5.54
N ILE A 118 10.27 -4.59 -5.53
CA ILE A 118 10.26 -3.70 -6.71
C ILE A 118 11.65 -3.13 -6.98
N GLU A 119 12.42 -2.76 -5.95
CA GLU A 119 13.79 -2.28 -6.12
C GLU A 119 14.67 -3.33 -6.83
N LYS A 120 14.52 -4.61 -6.48
CA LYS A 120 15.25 -5.69 -7.16
C LYS A 120 14.84 -5.85 -8.62
N ASN A 121 13.53 -5.80 -8.93
CA ASN A 121 13.06 -5.83 -10.31
C ASN A 121 13.59 -4.63 -11.11
N GLN A 122 13.49 -3.42 -10.55
CA GLN A 122 13.96 -2.19 -11.19
C GLN A 122 15.46 -2.23 -11.46
N GLN A 123 16.26 -2.71 -10.50
CA GLN A 123 17.70 -2.89 -10.70
C GLN A 123 18.01 -3.86 -11.83
N LEU A 124 17.37 -5.03 -11.87
CA LEU A 124 17.60 -6.00 -12.94
C LEU A 124 17.19 -5.45 -14.32
N PHE A 125 16.06 -4.75 -14.37
CA PHE A 125 15.58 -4.09 -15.59
C PHE A 125 16.56 -3.02 -16.08
N ALA A 126 17.09 -2.19 -15.17
CA ALA A 126 18.10 -1.19 -15.48
C ALA A 126 19.42 -1.80 -16.00
N HIS A 127 19.73 -3.05 -15.65
CA HIS A 127 20.87 -3.80 -16.18
C HIS A 127 20.55 -4.60 -17.46
N GLY A 128 19.41 -4.35 -18.10
CA GLY A 128 19.03 -4.96 -19.38
C GLY A 128 18.24 -6.26 -19.28
N THR A 129 17.85 -6.69 -18.07
CA THR A 129 16.91 -7.82 -17.94
C THR A 129 15.54 -7.40 -18.45
N SER A 130 14.89 -8.24 -19.26
CA SER A 130 13.52 -7.96 -19.72
C SER A 130 12.54 -7.85 -18.53
N ALA A 131 11.55 -6.97 -18.62
CA ALA A 131 10.49 -6.85 -17.62
C ALA A 131 9.64 -8.13 -17.47
N PHE A 132 9.66 -9.02 -18.47
CA PHE A 132 9.04 -10.35 -18.37
C PHE A 132 9.84 -11.30 -17.47
N ASP A 133 11.16 -11.10 -17.37
CA ASP A 133 12.10 -12.07 -16.77
C ASP A 133 12.57 -11.69 -15.36
N VAL A 134 12.23 -10.49 -14.87
CA VAL A 134 12.48 -10.11 -13.47
C VAL A 134 11.73 -11.05 -12.50
N PRO A 135 12.18 -11.23 -11.24
CA PRO A 135 11.71 -12.34 -10.40
C PRO A 135 10.35 -12.11 -9.74
N TYR A 136 9.98 -10.88 -9.37
CA TYR A 136 8.85 -10.65 -8.47
C TYR A 136 7.60 -10.17 -9.19
N ILE A 137 6.47 -10.85 -8.97
CA ILE A 137 5.16 -10.50 -9.54
C ILE A 137 4.45 -9.52 -8.62
N VAL A 138 4.34 -9.89 -7.34
CA VAL A 138 3.63 -9.10 -6.34
C VAL A 138 4.62 -8.11 -5.73
N THR A 139 4.42 -6.84 -6.04
CA THR A 139 5.21 -5.72 -5.57
C THR A 139 4.27 -4.61 -5.07
N LYS A 140 4.81 -3.52 -4.53
CA LYS A 140 3.96 -2.38 -4.15
C LYS A 140 3.22 -1.80 -5.38
N PRO A 141 3.88 -1.53 -6.53
CA PRO A 141 3.19 -1.07 -7.73
C PRO A 141 2.19 -2.06 -8.33
N PHE A 142 2.29 -3.38 -8.05
CA PHE A 142 1.26 -4.34 -8.45
C PHE A 142 -0.11 -3.96 -7.87
N PHE A 143 -0.16 -3.62 -6.57
CA PHE A 143 -1.40 -3.19 -5.93
C PHE A 143 -1.82 -1.81 -6.44
N ASP A 144 -0.91 -0.84 -6.39
CA ASP A 144 -1.22 0.55 -6.72
C ASP A 144 -1.67 0.72 -8.18
N SER A 145 -1.10 -0.06 -9.11
CA SER A 145 -1.39 0.08 -10.53
C SER A 145 -2.50 -0.86 -11.02
N TYR A 146 -2.69 -2.05 -10.45
CA TYR A 146 -3.65 -3.01 -11.02
C TYR A 146 -4.84 -3.33 -10.13
N VAL A 147 -4.75 -3.08 -8.82
CA VAL A 147 -5.78 -3.45 -7.85
C VAL A 147 -6.49 -2.21 -7.29
N PHE A 148 -5.74 -1.20 -6.86
CA PHE A 148 -6.26 0.01 -6.21
C PHE A 148 -6.56 1.13 -7.23
N LEU A 149 -7.20 0.75 -8.34
CA LEU A 149 -7.53 1.66 -9.44
C LEU A 149 -8.54 2.73 -9.02
N GLY A 150 -8.13 3.98 -8.97
CA GLY A 150 -8.99 5.05 -8.46
C GLY A 150 -9.12 5.04 -6.93
N GLY A 151 -8.20 4.38 -6.22
CA GLY A 151 -8.17 4.25 -4.77
C GLY A 151 -8.55 2.85 -4.28
N SER A 152 -8.94 2.74 -3.02
CA SER A 152 -9.43 1.46 -2.47
C SER A 152 -10.76 1.07 -3.13
N GLY A 153 -10.91 -0.21 -3.47
CA GLY A 153 -12.12 -0.82 -4.03
C GLY A 153 -12.19 -0.76 -5.54
N ALA A 154 -11.18 -0.21 -6.21
CA ALA A 154 -11.25 0.21 -7.60
C ALA A 154 -12.32 1.30 -7.85
N THR A 155 -12.43 2.30 -6.96
CA THR A 155 -13.54 3.27 -6.91
C THR A 155 -13.73 4.13 -8.15
N ILE A 156 -12.73 4.28 -9.03
CA ILE A 156 -12.95 4.92 -10.34
C ILE A 156 -13.93 4.12 -11.20
N ALA A 157 -13.94 2.78 -11.06
CA ALA A 157 -14.92 1.92 -11.70
C ALA A 157 -16.33 2.13 -11.14
N LEU A 158 -16.44 2.35 -9.83
CA LEU A 158 -17.71 2.71 -9.19
C LEU A 158 -18.25 4.05 -9.71
N LEU A 159 -17.37 5.06 -9.84
CA LEU A 159 -17.75 6.35 -10.42
C LEU A 159 -18.24 6.20 -11.87
N ILE A 160 -17.54 5.41 -12.68
CA ILE A 160 -17.96 5.08 -14.05
C ILE A 160 -19.32 4.35 -14.04
N ALA A 161 -19.52 3.38 -13.15
CA ALA A 161 -20.79 2.68 -13.02
C ALA A 161 -21.94 3.65 -12.66
N ILE A 162 -21.72 4.58 -11.73
CA ILE A 162 -22.69 5.64 -11.41
C ILE A 162 -22.99 6.50 -12.65
N PHE A 163 -21.95 6.91 -13.39
CA PHE A 163 -22.12 7.73 -14.58
C PHE A 163 -22.88 7.02 -15.71
N ILE A 164 -22.76 5.69 -15.80
CA ILE A 164 -23.48 4.88 -16.80
C ILE A 164 -24.92 4.63 -16.39
N SER A 165 -25.19 4.24 -15.13
CA SER A 165 -26.47 3.63 -14.78
C SER A 165 -27.37 4.40 -13.83
N VAL A 166 -26.82 5.30 -13.01
CA VAL A 166 -27.59 5.95 -11.91
C VAL A 166 -28.11 7.29 -12.37
N LYS A 167 -29.36 7.64 -12.09
CA LYS A 167 -29.94 8.94 -12.47
C LYS A 167 -30.17 9.87 -11.27
N ILE A 168 -30.16 9.35 -10.05
CA ILE A 168 -30.40 10.14 -8.84
C ILE A 168 -29.36 11.25 -8.66
N LYS A 169 -29.86 12.46 -8.44
CA LYS A 169 -29.05 13.68 -8.26
C LYS A 169 -28.02 13.56 -7.14
N GLN A 170 -28.38 12.98 -5.99
CA GLN A 170 -27.45 12.77 -4.87
C GLN A 170 -26.18 12.01 -5.31
N TYR A 171 -26.33 10.87 -5.97
CA TYR A 171 -25.19 10.06 -6.43
C TYR A 171 -24.41 10.76 -7.53
N ARG A 172 -25.09 11.44 -8.46
CA ARG A 172 -24.46 12.22 -9.53
C ARG A 172 -23.62 13.37 -8.99
N THR A 173 -24.12 14.10 -7.99
CA THR A 173 -23.39 15.19 -7.33
C THR A 173 -22.13 14.67 -6.68
N ILE A 174 -22.20 13.60 -5.90
CA ILE A 174 -21.03 13.00 -5.25
C ILE A 174 -20.03 12.50 -6.29
N ALA A 175 -20.50 11.83 -7.36
CA ALA A 175 -19.63 11.34 -8.41
C ALA A 175 -18.91 12.47 -9.16
N ASN A 176 -19.60 13.56 -9.48
CA ASN A 176 -19.02 14.73 -10.13
C ASN A 176 -17.94 15.40 -9.26
N LEU A 177 -18.20 15.54 -7.96
CA LEU A 177 -17.24 16.13 -7.02
C LEU A 177 -16.03 15.23 -6.77
N SER A 178 -16.23 13.90 -6.82
CA SER A 178 -15.18 12.93 -6.52
C SER A 178 -14.32 12.55 -7.72
N ALA A 179 -14.84 12.66 -8.95
CA ALA A 179 -14.14 12.22 -10.15
C ALA A 179 -12.74 12.84 -10.36
N PRO A 180 -12.51 14.15 -10.13
CA PRO A 180 -11.18 14.73 -10.26
C PRO A 180 -10.16 14.07 -9.32
N ALA A 181 -10.52 13.83 -8.06
CA ALA A 181 -9.69 13.13 -7.09
C ALA A 181 -9.48 11.65 -7.48
N GLY A 182 -10.54 10.99 -7.95
CA GLY A 182 -10.51 9.59 -8.36
C GLY A 182 -9.57 9.31 -9.54
N ILE A 183 -9.36 10.27 -10.45
CA ILE A 183 -8.37 10.16 -11.53
C ILE A 183 -6.95 10.00 -10.96
N PHE A 184 -6.66 10.60 -9.82
CA PHE A 184 -5.38 10.50 -9.11
C PHE A 184 -5.42 9.47 -7.97
N ASN A 185 -6.32 8.49 -8.05
CA ASN A 185 -6.49 7.41 -7.08
C ASN A 185 -6.87 7.85 -5.65
N ILE A 186 -7.30 9.10 -5.46
CA ILE A 186 -7.78 9.65 -4.18
C ILE A 186 -9.29 9.43 -4.12
N ASN A 187 -9.78 8.74 -3.10
CA ASN A 187 -11.16 8.24 -3.09
C ASN A 187 -11.94 8.47 -1.80
N GLU A 188 -11.39 9.20 -0.84
CA GLU A 188 -12.09 9.64 0.37
C GLU A 188 -13.40 10.36 0.05
N PRO A 189 -13.48 11.24 -0.96
CA PRO A 189 -14.76 11.83 -1.37
C PRO A 189 -15.81 10.79 -1.79
N VAL A 190 -15.38 9.66 -2.38
CA VAL A 190 -16.27 8.54 -2.74
C VAL A 190 -16.67 7.75 -1.50
N LEU A 191 -15.69 7.37 -0.67
CA LEU A 191 -15.90 6.50 0.49
C LEU A 191 -16.76 7.13 1.57
N PHE A 192 -16.62 8.43 1.79
CA PHE A 192 -17.40 9.19 2.77
C PHE A 192 -18.62 9.88 2.16
N GLY A 193 -18.56 10.23 0.88
CA GLY A 193 -19.70 10.85 0.18
C GLY A 193 -20.79 9.84 -0.14
N LEU A 194 -20.43 8.65 -0.62
CA LEU A 194 -21.35 7.52 -0.75
C LEU A 194 -21.36 6.73 0.56
N PRO A 195 -22.49 6.13 0.95
CA PRO A 195 -22.54 5.27 2.12
C PRO A 195 -21.87 3.92 1.80
N ILE A 196 -20.55 3.89 1.58
CA ILE A 196 -19.79 2.64 1.38
C ILE A 196 -19.32 2.11 2.73
N VAL A 197 -18.78 3.00 3.56
CA VAL A 197 -18.41 2.71 4.95
C VAL A 197 -19.65 2.24 5.72
N LEU A 198 -19.53 1.09 6.41
CA LEU A 198 -20.60 0.47 7.18
C LEU A 198 -21.89 0.10 6.40
N ASN A 199 -21.86 0.08 5.06
CA ASN A 199 -22.99 -0.37 4.24
C ASN A 199 -22.76 -1.79 3.71
N PRO A 200 -23.47 -2.82 4.21
CA PRO A 200 -23.26 -4.20 3.81
C PRO A 200 -23.51 -4.47 2.32
N MET A 201 -24.38 -3.70 1.65
CA MET A 201 -24.68 -3.88 0.24
C MET A 201 -23.52 -3.43 -0.65
N LEU A 202 -22.89 -2.29 -0.33
CA LEU A 202 -21.74 -1.77 -1.07
C LEU A 202 -20.42 -2.38 -0.60
N LEU A 203 -20.40 -2.99 0.59
CA LEU A 203 -19.26 -3.77 1.08
C LEU A 203 -18.90 -4.92 0.16
N ILE A 204 -19.90 -5.65 -0.35
CA ILE A 204 -19.69 -6.83 -1.18
C ILE A 204 -18.86 -6.48 -2.43
N PRO A 205 -19.26 -5.55 -3.31
CA PRO A 205 -18.43 -5.20 -4.46
C PRO A 205 -17.14 -4.49 -4.05
N PHE A 206 -17.11 -3.77 -2.91
CA PHE A 206 -15.90 -3.10 -2.42
C PHE A 206 -14.78 -4.06 -1.99
N ILE A 207 -15.12 -5.24 -1.46
CA ILE A 207 -14.15 -6.30 -1.15
C ILE A 207 -13.96 -7.25 -2.34
N LEU A 208 -15.03 -7.64 -3.04
CA LEU A 208 -14.96 -8.62 -4.11
C LEU A 208 -14.15 -8.10 -5.31
N THR A 209 -14.35 -6.84 -5.69
CA THR A 209 -13.65 -6.22 -6.82
C THR A 209 -12.13 -6.33 -6.71
N PRO A 210 -11.47 -5.83 -5.65
CA PRO A 210 -10.02 -5.92 -5.52
C PRO A 210 -9.49 -7.36 -5.45
N ILE A 211 -10.28 -8.31 -4.92
CA ILE A 211 -9.95 -9.74 -4.96
C ILE A 211 -9.92 -10.26 -6.39
N VAL A 212 -10.94 -9.96 -7.19
CA VAL A 212 -11.00 -10.34 -8.60
C VAL A 212 -9.90 -9.64 -9.42
N LEU A 213 -9.62 -8.36 -9.16
CA LEU A 213 -8.53 -7.64 -9.82
C LEU A 213 -7.17 -8.21 -9.47
N THR A 214 -6.97 -8.63 -8.22
CA THR A 214 -5.74 -9.31 -7.79
C THR A 214 -5.56 -10.62 -8.55
N LEU A 215 -6.61 -11.44 -8.67
CA LEU A 215 -6.57 -12.69 -9.44
C LEU A 215 -6.28 -12.43 -10.93
N SER A 216 -7.05 -11.54 -11.55
CA SER A 216 -6.88 -11.14 -12.96
C SER A 216 -5.45 -10.71 -13.25
N SER A 217 -4.91 -9.81 -12.43
CA SER A 217 -3.58 -9.24 -12.62
C SER A 217 -2.48 -10.25 -12.36
N TYR A 218 -2.61 -11.04 -11.30
CA TYR A 218 -1.63 -12.06 -10.96
C TYR A 218 -1.50 -13.08 -12.08
N PHE A 219 -2.61 -13.60 -12.60
CA PHE A 219 -2.59 -14.58 -13.69
C PHE A 219 -2.15 -13.97 -15.02
N ALA A 220 -2.56 -12.75 -15.35
CA ALA A 220 -2.10 -12.06 -16.55
C ALA A 220 -0.57 -11.90 -16.56
N ILE A 221 0.02 -11.60 -15.40
CA ILE A 221 1.48 -11.46 -15.26
C ILE A 221 2.17 -12.83 -15.17
N SER A 222 1.64 -13.78 -14.39
CA SER A 222 2.28 -15.09 -14.19
C SER A 222 2.27 -15.96 -15.45
N LEU A 223 1.26 -15.80 -16.32
CA LEU A 223 1.17 -16.48 -17.60
C LEU A 223 1.96 -15.77 -18.72
N GLY A 224 2.56 -14.61 -18.45
CA GLY A 224 3.40 -13.88 -19.40
C GLY A 224 2.63 -13.03 -20.41
N PHE A 225 1.33 -12.77 -20.23
CA PHE A 225 0.59 -11.81 -21.07
C PHE A 225 0.99 -10.36 -20.77
N VAL A 226 1.39 -10.08 -19.53
CA VAL A 226 1.78 -8.77 -19.04
C VAL A 226 3.14 -8.89 -18.35
N PRO A 227 4.11 -8.00 -18.64
CA PRO A 227 5.38 -8.04 -17.94
C PRO A 227 5.19 -7.68 -16.45
N LYS A 228 6.18 -8.03 -15.64
CA LYS A 228 6.17 -7.68 -14.23
C LYS A 228 6.47 -6.21 -14.04
N THR A 229 6.21 -5.71 -12.84
CA THR A 229 6.47 -4.32 -12.47
C THR A 229 7.96 -4.05 -12.32
N VAL A 230 8.45 -2.96 -12.91
CA VAL A 230 9.87 -2.57 -12.96
C VAL A 230 10.13 -1.09 -12.67
N ALA A 231 9.09 -0.30 -12.39
CA ALA A 231 9.21 1.11 -12.02
C ALA A 231 8.43 1.42 -10.74
N ILE A 232 9.00 2.26 -9.89
CA ILE A 232 8.33 2.83 -8.71
C ILE A 232 7.64 4.13 -9.15
N LEU A 233 6.32 4.18 -9.00
CA LEU A 233 5.50 5.33 -9.33
C LEU A 233 4.82 5.85 -8.07
N PRO A 234 4.53 7.16 -7.98
CA PRO A 234 3.58 7.65 -6.99
C PRO A 234 2.24 6.93 -7.17
N TRP A 235 1.63 6.46 -6.09
CA TRP A 235 0.33 5.78 -6.14
C TRP A 235 -0.79 6.66 -6.70
N THR A 236 -0.59 7.98 -6.75
CA THR A 236 -1.50 8.95 -7.37
C THR A 236 -1.37 9.03 -8.90
N THR A 237 -0.48 8.25 -9.52
CA THR A 237 -0.31 8.23 -10.98
C THR A 237 -1.61 7.77 -11.64
N PRO A 238 -2.19 8.56 -12.57
CA PRO A 238 -3.47 8.22 -13.16
C PRO A 238 -3.50 6.83 -13.79
N PRO A 239 -4.61 6.08 -13.66
CA PRO A 239 -4.85 4.85 -14.40
C PRO A 239 -4.58 5.05 -15.91
N LEU A 240 -4.25 3.95 -16.59
CA LEU A 240 -3.73 3.88 -17.97
C LEU A 240 -2.29 4.36 -18.10
N ILE A 241 -1.96 5.53 -17.55
CA ILE A 241 -0.57 6.04 -17.56
C ILE A 241 0.30 5.15 -16.66
N SER A 242 -0.19 4.83 -15.45
CA SER A 242 0.53 3.98 -14.52
C SER A 242 0.81 2.58 -15.09
N GLY A 243 -0.14 1.98 -15.82
CA GLY A 243 0.04 0.66 -16.41
C GLY A 243 1.16 0.60 -17.46
N TYR A 244 1.31 1.67 -18.26
CA TYR A 244 2.40 1.80 -19.22
C TYR A 244 3.74 1.98 -18.52
N LEU A 245 3.82 2.91 -17.56
CA LEU A 245 5.08 3.26 -16.90
C LEU A 245 5.58 2.14 -15.98
N VAL A 246 4.69 1.49 -15.24
CA VAL A 246 5.06 0.46 -14.25
C VAL A 246 5.69 -0.78 -14.90
N THR A 247 5.38 -1.01 -16.18
CA THR A 247 5.89 -2.13 -16.98
C THR A 247 7.12 -1.78 -17.81
N GLY A 248 7.72 -0.61 -17.59
CA GLY A 248 8.87 -0.15 -18.37
C GLY A 248 8.50 0.29 -19.79
N GLY A 249 7.26 0.73 -20.00
CA GLY A 249 6.77 1.20 -21.30
C GLY A 249 6.09 0.13 -22.15
N HIS A 250 5.58 -0.95 -21.55
CA HIS A 250 4.91 -2.00 -22.31
C HIS A 250 3.38 -1.80 -22.34
N ILE A 251 2.80 -1.79 -23.54
CA ILE A 251 1.37 -1.45 -23.71
C ILE A 251 0.42 -2.45 -23.05
N SER A 252 0.84 -3.70 -22.85
CA SER A 252 -0.01 -4.70 -22.20
C SER A 252 -0.34 -4.36 -20.74
N GLY A 253 0.46 -3.51 -20.08
CA GLY A 253 0.11 -2.97 -18.77
C GLY A 253 -1.13 -2.05 -18.83
N VAL A 254 -1.27 -1.25 -19.88
CA VAL A 254 -2.47 -0.43 -20.12
C VAL A 254 -3.67 -1.30 -20.43
N ILE A 255 -3.47 -2.33 -21.26
CA ILE A 255 -4.53 -3.28 -21.63
C ILE A 255 -5.07 -4.00 -20.38
N LEU A 256 -4.19 -4.44 -19.48
CA LEU A 256 -4.61 -5.07 -18.22
C LEU A 256 -5.42 -4.10 -17.35
N GLN A 257 -5.02 -2.83 -17.25
CA GLN A 257 -5.80 -1.83 -16.52
C GLN A 257 -7.18 -1.60 -17.13
N LEU A 258 -7.30 -1.58 -18.46
CA LEU A 258 -8.60 -1.49 -19.13
C LEU A 258 -9.49 -2.71 -18.84
N ILE A 259 -8.91 -3.91 -18.87
CA ILE A 259 -9.61 -5.16 -18.52
C ILE A 259 -10.08 -5.11 -17.07
N ASN A 260 -9.19 -4.77 -16.14
CA ASN A 260 -9.50 -4.66 -14.72
C ASN A 260 -10.56 -3.60 -14.45
N LEU A 261 -10.47 -2.44 -15.10
CA LEU A 261 -11.48 -1.38 -14.99
C LEU A 261 -12.84 -1.86 -15.49
N THR A 262 -12.87 -2.59 -16.61
CA THR A 262 -14.10 -3.17 -17.17
C THR A 262 -14.70 -4.19 -16.21
N ILE A 263 -13.90 -5.12 -15.68
CA ILE A 263 -14.32 -6.11 -14.68
C ILE A 263 -14.92 -5.40 -13.46
N ALA A 264 -14.22 -4.40 -12.94
CA ALA A 264 -14.67 -3.64 -11.77
C ALA A 264 -15.99 -2.91 -12.03
N VAL A 265 -16.16 -2.27 -13.19
CA VAL A 265 -17.44 -1.62 -13.56
C VAL A 265 -18.57 -2.64 -13.58
N LEU A 266 -18.36 -3.78 -14.23
CA LEU A 266 -19.36 -4.85 -14.31
C LEU A 266 -19.73 -5.41 -12.93
N LEU A 267 -18.77 -5.54 -12.02
CA LEU A 267 -19.00 -5.96 -10.64
C LEU A 267 -19.79 -4.92 -9.84
N TYR A 268 -19.55 -3.62 -10.03
CA TYR A 268 -20.25 -2.55 -9.31
C TYR A 268 -21.67 -2.29 -9.80
N LEU A 269 -21.93 -2.44 -11.10
CA LEU A 269 -23.23 -2.14 -11.73
C LEU A 269 -24.47 -2.77 -11.05
N PRO A 270 -24.50 -4.07 -10.69
CA PRO A 270 -25.67 -4.65 -10.05
C PRO A 270 -25.94 -4.06 -8.65
N PHE A 271 -24.88 -3.83 -7.87
CA PHE A 271 -25.01 -3.31 -6.51
C PHE A 271 -25.40 -1.85 -6.49
N ILE A 272 -24.86 -1.03 -7.40
CA ILE A 272 -25.21 0.39 -7.44
C ILE A 272 -26.66 0.61 -7.89
N LYS A 273 -27.16 -0.20 -8.83
CA LYS A 273 -28.58 -0.19 -9.22
C LYS A 273 -29.48 -0.66 -8.08
N SER A 274 -29.05 -1.65 -7.31
CA SER A 274 -29.78 -2.07 -6.10
C SER A 274 -29.80 -0.97 -5.05
N ALA A 275 -28.68 -0.27 -4.87
CA ALA A 275 -28.57 0.85 -3.94
C ALA A 275 -29.46 2.03 -4.33
N GLU A 276 -29.49 2.35 -5.62
CA GLU A 276 -30.39 3.35 -6.19
C GLU A 276 -31.86 3.03 -5.88
N LYS A 277 -32.30 1.80 -6.17
CA LYS A 277 -33.68 1.34 -5.89
C LYS A 277 -34.02 1.40 -4.41
N ALA A 278 -33.10 0.99 -3.54
CA ALA A 278 -33.30 1.04 -2.09
C ALA A 278 -33.48 2.49 -1.61
N LEU A 279 -32.69 3.42 -2.16
CA LEU A 279 -32.78 4.85 -1.82
C LEU A 279 -34.08 5.47 -2.30
N LEU A 280 -34.53 5.20 -3.54
CA LEU A 280 -35.82 5.69 -4.06
C LEU A 280 -36.99 5.18 -3.23
N LYS A 281 -36.93 3.91 -2.79
CA LYS A 281 -37.96 3.35 -1.91
C LYS A 281 -37.99 4.02 -0.54
N ALA A 282 -36.83 4.39 -0.01
CA ALA A 282 -36.73 5.12 1.26
C ALA A 282 -37.15 6.60 1.13
N ASN A 283 -36.89 7.22 -0.03
CA ASN A 283 -37.13 8.65 -0.29
C ASN A 283 -37.92 8.86 -1.62
N PRO A 284 -39.24 8.62 -1.64
CA PRO A 284 -40.06 8.63 -2.87
C PRO A 284 -40.12 9.97 -3.60
N ILE A 285 -39.79 11.08 -2.92
CA ILE A 285 -39.88 12.46 -3.44
C ILE A 285 -38.72 12.79 -4.41
N THR A 286 -37.72 11.91 -4.55
CA THR A 286 -36.49 12.20 -5.31
C THR A 286 -36.50 11.83 -6.80
N GLU A 287 -37.61 11.30 -7.34
CA GLU A 287 -37.77 11.11 -8.80
C GLU A 287 -38.07 12.45 -9.50
N GLY A 288 -37.04 13.25 -9.80
CA GLY A 288 -37.16 14.34 -10.79
C GLY A 288 -36.72 15.75 -10.39
N GLU A 289 -36.03 15.94 -9.26
CA GLU A 289 -35.38 17.23 -8.91
C GLU A 289 -33.88 17.28 -9.21
#